data_AF-A0A969KDY9-F1
#
_entry.id   AF-A0A969KDY9-F1
#
_cell.length_a   1.000
_cell.length_b   1.000
_cell.length_c   1.000
_cell.angle_alpha   90.00
_cell.angle_beta   90.00
_cell.angle_gamma   90.00
#
_symmetry.space_group_name_H-M   'P 1'
#
loop_
_entity.id
_entity.type
_entity.pdbx_description
1 polymer ?
#
loop_
_entity_poly.entity_id
_entity_poly.type
_entity_poly.pdbx_seq_one_letter_code
_entity_poly.pdbx_strand_id
1 'polypeptide(L)'
;VLKMVEEWLVLEDELLGETPLLRRFRQEREEGRLEGQEEGRLTARQEAIVDMVRARFHPTEAELREVEAALTTITSEARLRALLLVGMEADTLAVFRGALEEE
;
A
#
# COMPACT_ATOMS: atom_id res chain seq x y z
N VAL A 1 -5.93 -27.34 -49.98
CA VAL A 1 -4.62 -27.24 -49.30
C VAL A 1 -4.52 -25.95 -48.48
N LEU A 2 -4.87 -24.77 -49.01
CA LEU A 2 -4.85 -23.50 -48.25
C LEU A 2 -5.76 -23.47 -47.00
N LYS A 3 -6.95 -24.10 -47.05
CA LYS A 3 -7.90 -24.10 -45.92
C LYS A 3 -7.39 -24.80 -44.65
N MET A 4 -6.51 -25.80 -44.79
CA MET A 4 -5.92 -26.52 -43.66
C MET A 4 -4.84 -25.71 -42.95
N VAL A 5 -4.15 -24.81 -43.65
CA VAL A 5 -3.05 -24.03 -43.06
C VAL A 5 -3.62 -22.89 -42.19
N GLU A 6 -4.73 -22.29 -42.59
CA GLU A 6 -5.44 -21.28 -41.78
C GLU A 6 -6.04 -21.89 -40.50
N GLU A 7 -6.61 -23.11 -40.58
CA GLU A 7 -7.15 -23.81 -39.41
C GLU A 7 -6.06 -24.18 -38.39
N TRP A 8 -4.86 -24.55 -38.86
CA TRP A 8 -3.72 -24.87 -37.98
C TRP A 8 -3.12 -23.62 -37.32
N LEU A 9 -3.08 -22.48 -38.02
CA LEU A 9 -2.62 -21.21 -37.45
C LEU A 9 -3.58 -20.68 -36.37
N VAL A 10 -4.88 -20.87 -36.54
CA VAL A 10 -5.88 -20.50 -35.53
C VAL A 10 -5.80 -21.43 -34.30
N LEU A 11 -5.56 -22.73 -34.52
CA LEU A 11 -5.32 -23.70 -33.45
C LEU A 11 -4.01 -23.44 -32.68
N GLU A 12 -2.95 -22.97 -33.34
CA GLU A 12 -1.70 -22.57 -32.66
C GLU A 12 -1.89 -21.33 -31.78
N ASP A 13 -2.70 -20.35 -32.21
CA ASP A 13 -3.01 -19.17 -31.41
C ASP A 13 -3.85 -19.52 -30.16
N GLU A 14 -4.69 -20.55 -30.26
CA GLU A 14 -5.48 -21.09 -29.15
C GLU A 14 -4.64 -22.04 -28.24
N LEU A 15 -3.64 -22.76 -28.77
CA LEU A 15 -2.69 -23.60 -28.02
C LEU A 15 -1.58 -22.80 -27.31
N LEU A 16 -1.28 -21.59 -27.81
CA LEU A 16 -0.52 -20.57 -27.07
C LEU A 16 -1.35 -19.94 -25.94
N GLY A 17 -2.61 -20.35 -25.81
CA GLY A 17 -3.48 -20.15 -24.66
C GLY A 17 -2.88 -20.78 -23.39
N GLU A 18 -2.11 -19.97 -22.67
CA GLU A 18 -1.62 -20.23 -21.31
C GLU A 18 -0.70 -21.45 -21.15
N THR A 19 0.52 -21.34 -21.67
CA THR A 19 1.61 -22.15 -21.12
C THR A 19 1.70 -21.90 -19.60
N PRO A 20 2.06 -22.92 -18.78
CA PRO A 20 2.20 -22.77 -17.34
C PRO A 20 3.12 -21.61 -16.92
N LEU A 21 4.10 -21.27 -17.77
CA LEU A 21 5.00 -20.14 -17.57
C LEU A 21 4.26 -18.79 -17.71
N LEU A 22 3.44 -18.61 -18.75
CA LEU A 22 2.65 -17.39 -18.93
C LEU A 22 1.63 -17.18 -17.81
N ARG A 23 1.07 -18.26 -17.27
CA ARG A 23 0.18 -18.19 -16.09
C ARG A 23 0.93 -17.71 -14.85
N ARG A 24 2.13 -18.22 -14.59
CA ARG A 24 3.00 -17.76 -13.48
C ARG A 24 3.39 -16.29 -13.63
N PHE A 25 3.83 -15.86 -14.81
CA PHE A 25 4.18 -14.46 -15.05
C PHE A 25 3.01 -13.49 -14.86
N ARG A 26 1.78 -13.88 -15.24
CA ARG A 26 0.58 -13.07 -15.00
C ARG A 26 0.25 -13.00 -13.51
N GLN A 27 0.35 -14.12 -12.81
CA GLN A 27 0.11 -14.18 -11.38
C GLN A 27 1.11 -13.34 -10.59
N GLU A 28 2.41 -13.49 -10.86
CA GLU A 28 3.48 -12.69 -10.22
C GLU A 28 3.32 -11.19 -10.49
N ARG A 29 2.91 -10.80 -11.71
CA ARG A 29 2.60 -9.40 -12.02
C ARG A 29 1.39 -8.87 -11.26
N GLU A 30 0.35 -9.68 -11.13
CA GLU A 30 -0.86 -9.29 -10.42
C GLU A 30 -0.60 -9.20 -8.91
N GLU A 31 0.14 -10.15 -8.35
CA GLU A 31 0.62 -10.12 -6.97
C GLU A 31 1.48 -8.87 -6.73
N GLY A 32 2.48 -8.59 -7.57
CA GLY A 32 3.30 -7.38 -7.44
C GLY A 32 2.52 -6.07 -7.64
N ARG A 33 1.47 -6.08 -8.47
CA ARG A 33 0.56 -4.93 -8.61
C ARG A 33 -0.28 -4.71 -7.35
N LEU A 34 -0.78 -5.78 -6.74
CA LEU A 34 -1.55 -5.74 -5.51
C LEU A 34 -0.68 -5.30 -4.32
N GLU A 35 0.53 -5.85 -4.20
CA GLU A 35 1.52 -5.44 -3.20
C GLU A 35 1.86 -3.96 -3.34
N GLY A 36 2.19 -3.49 -4.55
CA GLY A 36 2.48 -2.07 -4.78
C GLY A 36 1.29 -1.14 -4.50
N GLN A 37 0.06 -1.61 -4.70
CA GLN A 37 -1.14 -0.87 -4.30
C GLN A 37 -1.30 -0.81 -2.79
N GLU A 38 -1.04 -1.91 -2.09
CA GLU A 38 -1.14 -1.99 -0.63
C GLU A 38 -0.06 -1.13 0.05
N GLU A 39 1.19 -1.22 -0.40
CA GLU A 39 2.30 -0.39 0.05
C GLU A 39 2.01 1.10 -0.20
N GLY A 40 1.58 1.48 -1.40
CA GLY A 40 1.23 2.87 -1.72
C GLY A 40 0.11 3.40 -0.84
N ARG A 41 -0.87 2.55 -0.50
CA ARG A 41 -1.99 2.91 0.38
C ARG A 41 -1.56 3.05 1.84
N LEU A 42 -0.55 2.29 2.28
CA LEU A 42 0.04 2.40 3.61
C LEU A 42 0.81 3.71 3.75
N THR A 43 1.71 3.99 2.80
CA THR A 43 2.52 5.22 2.77
C THR A 43 1.64 6.47 2.75
N ALA A 44 0.61 6.50 1.89
CA ALA A 44 -0.30 7.63 1.82
C ALA A 44 -1.04 7.89 3.15
N ARG A 45 -1.30 6.85 3.95
CA ARG A 45 -1.90 7.00 5.27
C ARG A 45 -0.91 7.51 6.30
N GLN A 46 0.33 7.02 6.28
CA GLN A 46 1.39 7.54 7.15
C GLN A 46 1.59 9.04 6.87
N GLU A 47 1.70 9.44 5.60
CA GLU A 47 1.79 10.85 5.20
C GLU A 47 0.59 11.69 5.68
N ALA A 48 -0.63 11.18 5.53
CA ALA A 48 -1.82 11.89 6.00
C ALA A 48 -1.82 12.13 7.52
N ILE A 49 -1.28 11.20 8.30
CA ILE A 49 -1.14 11.37 9.76
C ILE A 49 -0.07 12.42 10.05
N VAL A 50 1.07 12.40 9.36
CA VAL A 50 2.15 13.39 9.51
C VAL A 50 1.63 14.79 9.19
N ASP A 51 0.90 14.95 8.08
CA ASP A 51 0.31 16.23 7.68
C ASP A 51 -0.72 16.72 8.71
N MET A 52 -1.56 15.82 9.23
CA MET A 52 -2.50 16.13 10.31
C MET A 52 -1.76 16.61 11.56
N VAL A 53 -0.70 15.91 11.98
CA VAL A 53 0.11 16.27 13.16
C VAL A 53 0.76 17.64 12.96
N ARG A 54 1.33 17.89 11.79
CA ARG A 54 1.93 19.19 11.42
C ARG A 54 0.91 20.31 11.49
N ALA A 55 -0.28 20.10 10.94
CA ALA A 55 -1.32 21.11 10.85
C ALA A 55 -1.98 21.41 12.21
N ARG A 56 -2.18 20.39 13.05
CA ARG A 56 -2.95 20.51 14.30
C ARG A 56 -2.08 20.92 15.48
N PHE A 57 -0.90 20.33 15.61
CA PHE A 57 -0.09 20.46 16.83
C PHE A 57 1.10 21.39 16.67
N HIS A 58 1.43 21.80 15.43
CA HIS A 58 2.59 22.64 15.13
C HIS A 58 3.88 22.16 15.84
N PRO A 59 4.25 20.87 15.70
CA PRO A 59 5.41 20.30 16.37
C PRO A 59 6.70 20.96 15.90
N THR A 60 7.74 20.85 16.71
CA THR A 60 9.10 21.08 16.25
C THR A 60 9.49 20.04 15.20
N GLU A 61 10.48 20.37 14.37
CA GLU A 61 11.02 19.45 13.37
C GLU A 61 11.54 18.13 13.99
N ALA A 62 12.09 18.20 15.21
CA ALA A 62 12.54 17.01 15.92
C ALA A 62 11.38 16.09 16.31
N GLU A 63 10.31 16.65 16.87
CA GLU A 63 9.10 15.89 17.24
C GLU A 63 8.41 15.30 16.01
N LEU A 64 8.38 16.03 14.89
CA LEU A 64 7.79 15.52 13.65
C LEU A 64 8.57 14.32 13.10
N ARG A 65 9.90 14.36 13.14
CA ARG A 65 10.75 13.22 12.75
C ARG A 65 10.57 12.00 13.64
N GLU A 66 10.37 12.20 14.94
CA GLU A 66 10.04 11.10 15.86
C GLU A 66 8.72 10.43 15.47
N VAL A 67 7.69 11.23 15.15
CA VAL A 67 6.39 10.72 14.69
C VAL A 67 6.52 9.98 13.35
N GLU A 68 7.21 10.57 12.37
CA GLU A 68 7.47 9.92 11.08
C GLU A 68 8.17 8.57 11.26
N ALA A 69 9.25 8.54 12.04
CA ALA A 69 10.00 7.31 12.31
C ALA A 69 9.11 6.23 12.95
N ALA A 70 8.30 6.58 13.95
CA ALA A 70 7.38 5.64 14.57
C ALA A 70 6.33 5.12 13.57
N LEU A 71 5.73 5.98 12.74
CA LEU A 71 4.73 5.58 11.75
C LEU A 71 5.29 4.59 10.70
N THR A 72 6.56 4.71 10.31
CA THR A 72 7.18 3.76 9.36
C THR A 72 7.23 2.31 9.86
N THR A 73 7.19 2.12 11.19
CA THR A 73 7.17 0.77 11.79
C THR A 73 5.79 0.13 11.77
N ILE A 74 4.73 0.91 11.52
CA ILE A 74 3.34 0.46 11.52
C ILE A 74 2.95 -0.01 10.13
N THR A 75 2.76 -1.32 9.98
CA THR A 75 2.27 -1.97 8.75
C THR A 75 0.78 -2.25 8.76
N SER A 76 0.12 -2.08 9.92
CA SER A 76 -1.33 -2.28 10.05
C SER A 76 -2.09 -1.03 9.63
N GLU A 77 -2.80 -1.12 8.51
CA GLU A 77 -3.66 -0.05 8.05
C GLU A 77 -4.81 0.27 9.02
N ALA A 78 -5.33 -0.74 9.73
CA ALA A 78 -6.34 -0.53 10.75
C ALA A 78 -5.79 0.34 11.88
N ARG A 79 -4.54 0.09 12.30
CA ARG A 79 -3.84 0.91 13.29
C ARG A 79 -3.64 2.34 12.80
N LEU A 80 -3.17 2.53 11.57
CA LEU A 80 -3.00 3.87 10.99
C LEU A 80 -4.33 4.64 10.93
N ARG A 81 -5.44 3.98 10.58
CA ARG A 81 -6.77 4.60 10.63
C ARG A 81 -7.18 5.00 12.04
N ALA A 82 -6.96 4.14 13.03
CA ALA A 82 -7.26 4.44 14.42
C ALA A 82 -6.43 5.64 14.93
N LEU A 83 -5.14 5.68 14.61
CA LEU A 83 -4.26 6.80 14.95
C LEU A 83 -4.72 8.11 14.33
N LEU A 84 -5.19 8.10 13.08
CA LEU A 84 -5.72 9.30 12.45
C LEU A 84 -6.93 9.85 13.22
N LEU A 85 -7.84 8.97 13.66
CA LEU A 85 -8.99 9.35 14.49
C LEU A 85 -8.54 9.91 15.85
N VAL A 86 -7.62 9.21 16.52
CA VAL A 86 -7.06 9.69 17.80
C VAL A 86 -6.40 11.05 17.63
N GLY A 87 -5.66 11.28 16.55
CA GLY A 87 -5.04 12.57 16.27
C GLY A 87 -6.03 13.70 16.05
N MET A 88 -7.21 13.40 15.49
CA MET A 88 -8.30 14.38 15.36
C MET A 88 -8.93 14.74 16.72
N GLU A 89 -8.99 13.78 17.64
CA GLU A 89 -9.61 13.94 18.96
C GLU A 89 -8.63 14.44 20.04
N ALA A 90 -7.34 14.15 19.89
CA ALA A 90 -6.33 14.48 20.88
C ALA A 90 -6.17 16.00 21.03
N ASP A 91 -6.15 16.46 22.29
CA ASP A 91 -5.97 17.88 22.63
C ASP A 91 -4.53 18.36 22.48
N THR A 92 -3.56 17.44 22.60
CA THR A 92 -2.13 17.76 22.55
C THR A 92 -1.34 16.69 21.81
N LEU A 93 -0.16 17.08 21.31
CA LEU A 93 0.78 16.14 20.70
C LEU A 93 1.21 15.03 21.65
N ALA A 94 1.37 15.33 22.94
CA ALA A 94 1.75 14.33 23.94
C ALA A 94 0.71 13.21 24.07
N VAL A 95 -0.58 13.56 24.03
CA VAL A 95 -1.67 12.58 24.05
C VAL A 95 -1.64 11.70 22.79
N PHE A 96 -1.45 12.32 21.62
CA PHE A 96 -1.31 11.58 20.37
C PHE A 96 -0.10 10.64 20.39
N ARG A 97 1.06 11.11 20.88
CA ARG A 97 2.27 10.29 21.02
C ARG A 97 2.08 9.10 21.96
N GLY A 98 1.35 9.28 23.06
CA GLY A 98 0.99 8.16 23.93
C GLY A 98 0.24 7.05 23.17
N ALA A 99 -0.72 7.43 22.33
CA ALA A 99 -1.42 6.48 21.48
C ALA A 99 -0.52 5.90 20.37
N LEU A 100 0.53 6.59 19.95
CA LEU A 100 1.49 6.07 18.97
C LEU A 100 2.36 4.95 19.57
N GLU A 101 2.60 5.00 20.88
CA GLU A 101 3.42 4.04 21.64
C GLU A 101 2.62 2.83 22.15
N GLU A 102 1.28 2.92 22.20
CA GLU A 102 0.41 1.79 22.51
C GLU A 102 0.22 0.90 21.27
N GLU A 103 0.52 -0.40 21.39
CA GLU A 103 0.43 -1.39 20.29
C GLU A 103 -1.02 -1.76 19.95
#